data_AF-A0A4R5BBU2-F1
#
_entry.id   AF-A0A4R5BBU2-F1
#
_cell.length_a   1.000
_cell.length_b   1.000
_cell.length_c   1.000
_cell.angle_alpha   90.00
_cell.angle_beta   90.00
_cell.angle_gamma   90.00
#
_symmetry.space_group_name_H-M   'P 1'
#
loop_
_entity.id
_entity.type
_entity.pdbx_description
1 polymer ?
#
loop_
_entity_poly.entity_id
_entity_poly.type
_entity_poly.pdbx_seq_one_letter_code
_entity_poly.pdbx_strand_id
1 'polypeptide(L)'
;MGRTRRPDPRVAAVPQEPPHRDHPRPAGSSGGAQLTVRQPHPIEVRSYEILRSRVDLSPMPPLWRAVAERVIHATADLEYAVDLVTAEEHLTGGWAALRAGAPVVTDEGMVAAGISARETICHAADPAAARMARAAGITRSAAAVRLSYSEVGPGAVWVVGSAPEALTEIIARRVGPALVIGMPVGFVGACEAKEALRASGLPQLSNVSEKGGSAVAAAALNALLYHEAGRP
;
A
#
# COMPACT_ATOMS: atom_id res chain seq x y z
N MET A 1 5.81 51.29 8.72
CA MET A 1 6.88 50.78 9.60
C MET A 1 6.67 49.28 9.80
N GLY A 2 7.40 48.48 9.02
CA GLY A 2 7.28 47.01 9.01
C GLY A 2 7.99 46.38 10.20
N ARG A 3 7.31 45.44 10.87
CA ARG A 3 7.90 44.63 11.95
C ARG A 3 8.57 43.40 11.32
N THR A 4 9.90 43.35 11.39
CA THR A 4 10.71 42.18 11.07
C THR A 4 10.51 41.11 12.13
N ARG A 5 9.97 39.94 11.74
CA ARG A 5 9.92 38.74 12.59
C ARG A 5 11.33 38.16 12.68
N ARG A 6 11.83 37.95 13.90
CA ARG A 6 13.04 37.14 14.15
C ARG A 6 12.70 35.66 13.93
N PRO A 7 13.60 34.86 13.33
CA PRO A 7 13.41 33.42 13.18
C PRO A 7 13.51 32.69 14.53
N ASP A 8 12.71 31.63 14.67
CA ASP A 8 12.61 30.76 15.85
C ASP A 8 13.89 29.90 16.02
N PRO A 9 14.55 29.89 17.19
CA PRO A 9 15.79 29.13 17.42
C PRO A 9 15.61 27.59 17.47
N ARG A 10 14.40 27.04 17.26
CA ARG A 10 14.13 25.59 17.33
C ARG A 10 14.11 24.85 15.99
N VAL A 11 14.40 25.51 14.87
CA VAL A 11 14.52 24.84 13.57
C VAL A 11 15.94 24.27 13.45
N ALA A 12 16.09 22.97 13.71
CA ALA A 12 17.31 22.26 13.38
C ALA A 12 17.59 22.36 11.87
N ALA A 13 18.83 22.67 11.50
CA ALA A 13 19.23 22.77 10.10
C ALA A 13 19.03 21.42 9.39
N VAL A 14 18.31 21.44 8.28
CA VAL A 14 18.19 20.29 7.37
C VAL A 14 19.59 19.98 6.81
N PRO A 15 20.08 18.73 6.90
CA PRO A 15 21.35 18.36 6.28
C PRO A 15 21.29 18.64 4.77
N GLN A 16 22.28 19.37 4.24
CA GLN A 16 22.34 19.63 2.80
C GLN A 16 22.72 18.37 2.04
N GLU A 17 21.97 18.09 0.98
CA GLU A 17 22.18 16.96 0.08
C GLU A 17 23.50 17.14 -0.70
N PRO A 18 24.35 16.11 -0.82
CA PRO A 18 25.54 16.19 -1.67
C PRO A 18 25.12 16.29 -3.15
N PRO A 19 25.91 16.98 -4.01
CA PRO A 19 25.56 17.17 -5.41
C PRO A 19 25.43 15.83 -6.14
N HIS A 20 24.38 15.71 -6.96
CA HIS A 20 24.15 14.56 -7.82
C HIS A 20 25.36 14.29 -8.72
N ARG A 21 26.00 13.14 -8.52
CA ARG A 21 27.01 12.63 -9.46
C ARG A 21 26.30 11.82 -10.53
N ASP A 22 26.35 12.29 -11.78
CA ASP A 22 25.89 11.54 -12.94
C ASP A 22 26.56 10.16 -12.99
N HIS A 23 25.76 9.11 -12.88
CA HIS A 23 26.22 7.74 -13.08
C HIS A 23 26.05 7.38 -14.57
N PRO A 24 27.10 6.83 -15.23
CA PRO A 24 26.97 6.37 -16.60
C PRO A 24 25.99 5.19 -16.67
N ARG A 25 25.12 5.19 -17.70
CA ARG A 25 24.17 4.10 -17.97
C ARG A 25 24.93 2.80 -18.28
N PRO A 26 24.62 1.66 -17.63
CA PRO A 26 25.24 0.41 -18.00
C PRO A 26 24.62 -0.10 -19.32
N ALA A 27 25.50 -0.50 -20.24
CA ALA A 27 25.13 -1.26 -21.43
C ALA A 27 24.62 -2.64 -21.02
N GLY A 28 23.65 -3.15 -21.78
CA GLY A 28 22.88 -4.35 -21.43
C GLY A 28 23.72 -5.60 -21.17
N SER A 29 23.29 -6.36 -20.17
CA SER A 29 23.51 -7.81 -20.11
C SER A 29 22.37 -8.47 -19.34
N SER A 30 21.84 -9.52 -19.92
CA SER A 30 20.86 -10.45 -19.35
C SER A 30 21.45 -11.13 -18.11
N GLY A 31 20.86 -10.91 -16.94
CA GLY A 31 21.24 -11.54 -15.68
C GLY A 31 20.05 -11.51 -14.71
N GLY A 32 19.77 -12.66 -14.07
CA GLY A 32 18.64 -12.83 -13.17
C GLY A 32 18.53 -11.71 -12.14
N ALA A 33 17.30 -11.29 -11.84
CA ALA A 33 17.01 -10.19 -10.93
C ALA A 33 17.53 -10.51 -9.52
N GLN A 34 18.79 -10.11 -9.25
CA GLN A 34 19.29 -9.96 -7.90
C GLN A 34 18.46 -8.84 -7.26
N LEU A 35 17.61 -9.22 -6.30
CA LEU A 35 16.99 -8.27 -5.38
C LEU A 35 18.12 -7.50 -4.68
N THR A 36 18.40 -6.29 -5.15
CA THR A 36 19.32 -5.37 -4.49
C THR A 36 18.75 -5.10 -3.10
N VAL A 37 19.46 -5.53 -2.06
CA VAL A 37 19.08 -5.29 -0.66
C VAL A 37 18.94 -3.78 -0.46
N ARG A 38 17.71 -3.33 -0.22
CA ARG A 38 17.39 -1.91 -0.02
C ARG A 38 18.11 -1.42 1.24
N GLN A 39 19.12 -0.56 1.07
CA GLN A 39 19.75 0.15 2.17
C GLN A 39 18.91 1.38 2.51
N PRO A 40 18.28 1.44 3.70
CA PRO A 40 17.45 2.60 4.06
C PRO A 40 18.31 3.85 4.21
N HIS A 41 17.83 4.96 3.67
CA HIS A 41 18.51 6.25 3.77
C HIS A 41 18.53 6.73 5.25
N PRO A 42 19.57 7.45 5.72
CA PRO A 42 19.64 7.93 7.10
C PRO A 42 18.41 8.73 7.57
N ILE A 43 17.78 9.49 6.67
CA ILE A 43 16.53 10.22 6.96
C ILE A 43 15.39 9.26 7.28
N GLU A 44 15.27 8.15 6.54
CA GLU A 44 14.24 7.14 6.80
C GLU A 44 14.48 6.48 8.16
N VAL A 45 15.73 6.08 8.45
CA VAL A 45 16.10 5.51 9.75
C VAL A 45 15.70 6.46 10.89
N ARG A 46 16.09 7.74 10.78
CA ARG A 46 15.74 8.77 11.78
C ARG A 46 14.23 9.00 11.89
N SER A 47 13.49 8.90 10.79
CA SER A 47 12.04 9.03 10.80
C SER A 47 11.37 7.90 11.59
N TYR A 48 11.81 6.65 11.41
CA TYR A 48 11.29 5.52 12.20
C TYR A 48 11.66 5.64 13.69
N GLU A 49 12.84 6.14 14.04
CA GLU A 49 13.18 6.43 15.45
C GLU A 49 12.20 7.42 16.09
N ILE A 50 11.88 8.51 15.40
CA ILE A 50 10.94 9.53 15.88
C ILE A 50 9.52 8.96 15.96
N LEU A 51 9.11 8.14 14.99
CA LEU A 51 7.82 7.46 15.01
C LEU A 51 7.69 6.58 16.25
N ARG A 52 8.66 5.68 16.49
CA ARG A 52 8.67 4.75 17.62
C ARG A 52 8.77 5.44 18.97
N SER A 53 9.27 6.67 19.03
CA SER A 53 9.25 7.47 20.26
C SER A 53 7.87 8.08 20.55
N ARG A 54 6.94 8.06 19.60
CA ARG A 54 5.59 8.67 19.71
C ARG A 54 4.47 7.63 19.82
N VAL A 55 4.71 6.41 19.33
CA VAL A 55 3.76 5.31 19.39
C VAL A 55 4.49 4.00 19.68
N ASP A 56 4.03 3.27 20.69
CA ASP A 56 4.57 1.96 21.05
C ASP A 56 3.76 0.85 20.38
N LEU A 57 4.36 0.24 19.35
CA LEU A 57 3.82 -0.92 18.64
C LEU A 57 4.55 -2.22 19.00
N SER A 58 5.44 -2.19 20.01
CA SER A 58 6.19 -3.36 20.49
C SER A 58 5.34 -4.53 21.04
N PRO A 59 4.07 -4.34 21.43
CA PRO A 59 3.19 -5.47 21.75
C PRO A 59 2.56 -6.14 20.52
N MET A 60 2.59 -5.49 19.35
CA MET A 60 1.91 -5.99 18.15
C MET A 60 2.71 -7.09 17.43
N PRO A 61 2.07 -8.02 16.73
CA PRO A 61 2.75 -9.02 15.90
C PRO A 61 3.68 -8.41 14.82
N PRO A 62 4.72 -9.13 14.35
CA PRO A 62 5.77 -8.56 13.49
C PRO A 62 5.28 -7.96 12.17
N LEU A 63 4.44 -8.67 11.41
CA LEU A 63 3.95 -8.15 10.13
C LEU A 63 2.96 -7.02 10.35
N TRP A 64 2.06 -7.16 11.33
CA TRP A 64 1.16 -6.08 11.73
C TRP A 64 1.93 -4.80 12.08
N ARG A 65 2.97 -4.92 12.92
CA ARG A 65 3.84 -3.80 13.31
C ARG A 65 4.51 -3.18 12.10
N ALA A 66 5.12 -3.99 11.24
CA ALA A 66 5.80 -3.49 10.04
C ALA A 66 4.85 -2.71 9.12
N VAL A 67 3.63 -3.21 8.92
CA VAL A 67 2.58 -2.53 8.16
C VAL A 67 2.19 -1.21 8.82
N ALA A 68 1.86 -1.22 10.11
CA ALA A 68 1.41 -0.04 10.82
C ALA A 68 2.50 1.05 10.86
N GLU A 69 3.75 0.71 11.19
CA GLU A 69 4.86 1.65 11.18
C GLU A 69 5.07 2.27 9.80
N ARG A 70 4.98 1.48 8.71
CA ARG A 70 5.18 2.02 7.37
C ARG A 70 4.02 2.89 6.90
N VAL A 71 2.79 2.55 7.26
CA VAL A 71 1.60 3.40 7.02
C VAL A 71 1.75 4.73 7.76
N ILE A 72 2.04 4.69 9.06
CA ILE A 72 2.24 5.89 9.88
C ILE A 72 3.42 6.73 9.36
N HIS A 73 4.52 6.10 8.93
CA HIS A 73 5.65 6.80 8.32
C HIS A 73 5.24 7.54 7.03
N ALA A 74 4.42 6.90 6.19
CA ALA A 74 3.98 7.48 4.92
C ALA A 74 2.97 8.62 5.10
N THR A 75 2.21 8.65 6.20
CA THR A 75 1.13 9.62 6.44
C THR A 75 1.44 10.65 7.51
N ALA A 76 2.42 10.39 8.37
CA ALA A 76 2.66 11.08 9.64
C ALA A 76 1.43 11.08 10.59
N ASP A 77 0.51 10.13 10.41
CA ASP A 77 -0.73 10.03 11.18
C ASP A 77 -0.65 8.84 12.15
N LEU A 78 -0.52 9.13 13.45
CA LEU A 78 -0.38 8.13 14.51
C LEU A 78 -1.68 7.36 14.77
N GLU A 79 -2.84 7.86 14.36
CA GLU A 79 -4.13 7.23 14.64
C GLU A 79 -4.28 5.88 13.93
N TYR A 80 -3.51 5.61 12.86
CA TYR A 80 -3.46 4.30 12.23
C TYR A 80 -3.02 3.18 13.18
N ALA A 81 -2.35 3.50 14.30
CA ALA A 81 -2.01 2.52 15.32
C ALA A 81 -3.23 1.85 15.97
N VAL A 82 -4.40 2.50 15.93
CA VAL A 82 -5.65 1.97 16.49
C VAL A 82 -6.77 1.85 15.45
N ASP A 83 -6.59 2.46 14.27
CA ASP A 83 -7.57 2.43 13.18
C ASP A 83 -7.40 1.22 12.26
N LEU A 84 -6.20 0.65 12.15
CA LEU A 84 -5.93 -0.52 11.30
C LEU A 84 -6.56 -1.80 11.86
N VAL A 85 -7.17 -2.59 10.99
CA VAL A 85 -7.85 -3.84 11.34
C VAL A 85 -7.42 -4.97 10.40
N THR A 86 -6.70 -5.94 10.96
CA THR A 86 -6.31 -7.20 10.32
C THR A 86 -5.95 -8.22 11.41
N ALA A 87 -5.91 -9.48 11.02
CA ALA A 87 -5.27 -10.53 11.79
C ALA A 87 -3.86 -10.81 11.22
N GLU A 88 -2.92 -11.27 12.07
CA GLU A 88 -1.52 -11.52 11.65
C GLU A 88 -1.45 -12.66 10.62
N GLU A 89 -2.34 -13.64 10.73
CA GLU A 89 -2.46 -14.77 9.82
C GLU A 89 -2.80 -14.34 8.39
N HIS A 90 -3.60 -13.27 8.21
CA HIS A 90 -3.89 -12.73 6.88
C HIS A 90 -2.63 -12.13 6.27
N LEU A 91 -1.88 -11.35 7.05
CA LEU A 91 -0.62 -10.76 6.60
C LEU A 91 0.42 -11.84 6.31
N THR A 92 0.49 -12.87 7.14
CA THR A 92 1.40 -14.01 6.97
C THR A 92 1.11 -14.76 5.67
N GLY A 93 -0.17 -15.06 5.41
CA GLY A 93 -0.61 -15.70 4.16
C GLY A 93 -0.31 -14.84 2.93
N GLY A 94 -0.61 -13.54 3.00
CA GLY A 94 -0.31 -12.59 1.93
C GLY A 94 1.19 -12.44 1.67
N TRP A 95 2.00 -12.31 2.72
CA TRP A 95 3.45 -12.24 2.64
C TRP A 95 4.05 -13.51 2.02
N ALA A 96 3.59 -14.69 2.45
CA ALA A 96 4.00 -15.96 1.86
C ALA A 96 3.64 -16.05 0.37
N ALA A 97 2.44 -15.63 -0.01
CA ALA A 97 2.01 -15.60 -1.40
C ALA A 97 2.86 -14.64 -2.26
N LEU A 98 3.16 -13.44 -1.75
CA LEU A 98 4.03 -12.47 -2.43
C LEU A 98 5.42 -13.05 -2.67
N ARG A 99 5.97 -13.76 -1.68
CA ARG A 99 7.26 -14.47 -1.82
C ARG A 99 7.21 -15.64 -2.80
N ALA A 100 6.07 -16.31 -2.92
CA ALA A 100 5.83 -17.34 -3.92
C ALA A 100 5.56 -16.79 -5.33
N GLY A 101 5.57 -15.47 -5.51
CA GLY A 101 5.38 -14.83 -6.81
C GLY A 101 3.94 -14.47 -7.16
N ALA A 102 3.03 -14.41 -6.17
CA ALA A 102 1.64 -14.01 -6.40
C ALA A 102 1.56 -12.67 -7.16
N PRO A 103 0.66 -12.54 -8.15
CA PRO A 103 0.41 -11.29 -8.85
C PRO A 103 -0.08 -10.21 -7.88
N VAL A 104 0.28 -8.95 -8.15
CA VAL A 104 -0.24 -7.79 -7.42
C VAL A 104 -1.16 -7.01 -8.34
N VAL A 105 -2.41 -6.84 -7.92
CA VAL A 105 -3.42 -6.07 -8.67
C VAL A 105 -3.74 -4.80 -7.90
N THR A 106 -3.81 -3.67 -8.59
CA THR A 106 -4.22 -2.39 -8.00
C THR A 106 -5.48 -1.84 -8.64
N ASP A 107 -6.28 -1.10 -7.86
CA ASP A 107 -7.52 -0.48 -8.35
C ASP A 107 -7.28 0.78 -9.19
N GLU A 108 -6.15 1.46 -9.00
CA GLU A 108 -5.77 2.66 -9.76
C GLU A 108 -4.26 2.81 -9.97
N GLY A 109 -3.88 3.75 -10.84
CA GLY A 109 -2.50 4.00 -11.22
C GLY A 109 -1.64 4.63 -10.13
N MET A 110 -2.20 5.45 -9.23
CA MET A 110 -1.42 6.05 -8.13
C MET A 110 -1.00 5.00 -7.10
N VAL A 111 -1.83 3.98 -6.85
CA VAL A 111 -1.45 2.83 -6.02
C VAL A 111 -0.29 2.07 -6.68
N ALA A 112 -0.42 1.75 -7.96
CA ALA A 112 0.64 1.08 -8.74
C ALA A 112 1.96 1.84 -8.69
N ALA A 113 1.93 3.16 -8.90
CA ALA A 113 3.12 4.01 -8.87
C ALA A 113 3.82 4.05 -7.50
N GLY A 114 3.08 3.83 -6.41
CA GLY A 114 3.63 3.73 -5.06
C GLY A 114 4.33 2.40 -4.75
N ILE A 115 4.20 1.39 -5.61
CA ILE A 115 4.75 0.05 -5.42
C ILE A 115 5.99 -0.10 -6.30
N SER A 116 7.18 -0.02 -5.71
CA SER A 116 8.44 0.06 -6.47
C SER A 116 9.19 -1.27 -6.61
N ALA A 117 8.90 -2.25 -5.77
CA ALA A 117 9.66 -3.52 -5.72
C ALA A 117 8.97 -4.68 -6.46
N ARG A 118 7.82 -4.42 -7.08
CA ARG A 118 7.01 -5.44 -7.75
C ARG A 118 6.23 -4.80 -8.89
N GLU A 119 6.24 -5.44 -10.05
CA GLU A 119 5.34 -5.06 -11.13
C GLU A 119 3.88 -5.32 -10.73
N THR A 120 3.00 -4.41 -11.12
CA THR A 120 1.59 -4.43 -10.75
C THR A 120 0.70 -4.45 -11.98
N ILE A 121 -0.48 -5.04 -11.83
CA ILE A 121 -1.51 -5.11 -12.86
C ILE A 121 -2.60 -4.11 -12.49
N CYS A 122 -2.86 -3.16 -13.38
CA CYS A 122 -3.82 -2.08 -13.15
C CYS A 122 -4.59 -1.77 -14.43
N HIS A 123 -5.87 -2.17 -14.46
CA HIS A 123 -6.75 -1.96 -15.62
C HIS A 123 -7.65 -0.73 -15.48
N ALA A 124 -7.40 0.13 -14.50
CA ALA A 124 -8.22 1.31 -14.24
C ALA A 124 -8.33 2.28 -15.43
N ALA A 125 -7.24 2.39 -16.21
CA ALA A 125 -7.15 3.22 -17.40
C ALA A 125 -7.41 2.45 -18.71
N ASP A 126 -7.68 1.14 -18.64
CA ASP A 126 -7.92 0.33 -19.85
C ASP A 126 -9.26 0.74 -20.50
N PRO A 127 -9.26 1.13 -21.80
CA PRO A 127 -10.49 1.36 -22.54
C PRO A 127 -11.50 0.21 -22.49
N ALA A 128 -11.05 -1.04 -22.31
CA ALA A 128 -11.89 -2.21 -22.09
C ALA A 128 -12.70 -2.12 -20.80
N ALA A 129 -12.14 -1.58 -19.72
CA ALA A 129 -12.86 -1.37 -18.46
C ALA A 129 -14.02 -0.40 -18.67
N ALA A 130 -13.80 0.69 -19.41
CA ALA A 130 -14.84 1.66 -19.74
C ALA A 130 -15.94 1.10 -20.66
N ARG A 131 -15.60 0.17 -21.57
CA ARG A 131 -16.60 -0.54 -22.38
C ARG A 131 -17.43 -1.50 -21.53
N MET A 132 -16.77 -2.30 -20.70
CA MET A 132 -17.43 -3.27 -19.82
C MET A 132 -18.34 -2.58 -18.80
N ALA A 133 -17.87 -1.50 -18.17
CA ALA A 133 -18.65 -0.71 -17.22
C ALA A 133 -20.01 -0.27 -17.80
N ARG A 134 -19.99 0.27 -19.03
CA ARG A 134 -21.21 0.68 -19.74
C ARG A 134 -22.11 -0.50 -20.09
N ALA A 135 -21.54 -1.60 -20.58
CA ALA A 135 -22.32 -2.77 -20.97
C ALA A 135 -22.98 -3.48 -19.78
N ALA A 136 -22.30 -3.52 -18.64
CA ALA A 136 -22.75 -4.23 -17.44
C ALA A 136 -23.47 -3.33 -16.42
N GLY A 137 -23.55 -2.01 -16.64
CA GLY A 137 -24.16 -1.07 -15.70
C GLY A 137 -23.42 -0.95 -14.36
N ILE A 138 -22.09 -1.07 -14.38
CA ILE A 138 -21.22 -0.99 -13.18
C ILE A 138 -20.21 0.14 -13.32
N THR A 139 -19.50 0.46 -12.23
CA THR A 139 -18.44 1.48 -12.27
C THR A 139 -17.21 0.98 -13.04
N ARG A 140 -16.37 1.93 -13.49
CA ARG A 140 -15.10 1.59 -14.15
C ARG A 140 -14.16 0.79 -13.26
N SER A 141 -14.09 1.11 -11.96
CA SER A 141 -13.23 0.39 -11.01
C SER A 141 -13.71 -1.04 -10.78
N ALA A 142 -15.02 -1.27 -10.70
CA ALA A 142 -15.58 -2.63 -10.65
C ALA A 142 -15.30 -3.41 -11.95
N ALA A 143 -15.44 -2.77 -13.12
CA ALA A 143 -15.08 -3.40 -14.39
C ALA A 143 -13.58 -3.74 -14.48
N ALA A 144 -12.70 -2.86 -13.99
CA ALA A 144 -11.26 -3.10 -13.94
C ALA A 144 -10.93 -4.31 -13.06
N VAL A 145 -11.60 -4.49 -11.92
CA VAL A 145 -11.46 -5.70 -11.08
C VAL A 145 -11.77 -6.97 -11.88
N ARG A 146 -12.87 -6.97 -12.65
CA ARG A 146 -13.24 -8.14 -13.46
C ARG A 146 -12.21 -8.45 -14.53
N LEU A 147 -11.67 -7.42 -15.19
CA LEU A 147 -10.60 -7.58 -16.18
C LEU A 147 -9.33 -8.12 -15.53
N SER A 148 -8.87 -7.53 -14.43
CA SER A 148 -7.69 -8.02 -13.72
C SER A 148 -7.86 -9.45 -13.26
N TYR A 149 -9.04 -9.82 -12.74
CA TYR A 149 -9.32 -11.20 -12.33
C TYR A 149 -9.29 -12.18 -13.50
N SER A 150 -9.79 -11.78 -14.68
CA SER A 150 -9.72 -12.62 -15.88
C SER A 150 -8.29 -12.88 -16.36
N GLU A 151 -7.36 -11.98 -16.05
CA GLU A 151 -5.94 -12.12 -16.38
C GLU A 151 -5.18 -12.95 -15.34
N VAL A 152 -5.40 -12.68 -14.04
CA VAL A 152 -4.56 -13.24 -12.97
C VAL A 152 -5.14 -14.48 -12.30
N GLY A 153 -6.45 -14.71 -12.38
CA GLY A 153 -7.13 -15.77 -11.67
C GLY A 153 -7.11 -15.61 -10.13
N PRO A 154 -7.35 -16.69 -9.37
CA PRO A 154 -7.28 -16.66 -7.92
C PRO A 154 -5.83 -16.62 -7.40
N GLY A 155 -5.66 -16.25 -6.14
CA GLY A 155 -4.37 -16.22 -5.44
C GLY A 155 -3.57 -14.92 -5.60
N ALA A 156 -4.11 -13.93 -6.32
CA ALA A 156 -3.50 -12.60 -6.40
C ALA A 156 -3.66 -11.82 -5.08
N VAL A 157 -2.73 -10.89 -4.84
CA VAL A 157 -2.85 -9.87 -3.81
C VAL A 157 -3.48 -8.62 -4.41
N TRP A 158 -4.58 -8.18 -3.84
CA TRP A 158 -5.35 -7.03 -4.32
C TRP A 158 -5.09 -5.83 -3.42
N VAL A 159 -4.78 -4.67 -4.01
CA VAL A 159 -4.48 -3.43 -3.29
C VAL A 159 -5.40 -2.34 -3.79
N VAL A 160 -6.37 -1.99 -2.96
CA VAL A 160 -7.41 -1.00 -3.27
C VAL A 160 -7.16 0.24 -2.43
N GLY A 161 -6.75 1.33 -3.05
CA GLY A 161 -6.43 2.59 -2.37
C GLY A 161 -7.46 3.69 -2.56
N SER A 162 -8.39 3.54 -3.51
CA SER A 162 -9.19 4.67 -3.99
C SER A 162 -10.67 4.35 -4.09
N ALA A 163 -11.05 3.28 -4.78
CA ALA A 163 -12.44 3.03 -5.15
C ALA A 163 -13.14 2.01 -4.22
N PRO A 164 -14.13 2.41 -3.40
CA PRO A 164 -14.96 1.48 -2.63
C PRO A 164 -15.64 0.43 -3.52
N GLU A 165 -16.02 0.79 -4.75
CA GLU A 165 -16.68 -0.12 -5.68
C GLU A 165 -15.76 -1.22 -6.20
N ALA A 166 -14.45 -0.96 -6.30
CA ALA A 166 -13.49 -2.03 -6.60
C ALA A 166 -13.46 -3.05 -5.46
N LEU A 167 -13.46 -2.58 -4.21
CA LEU A 167 -13.45 -3.45 -3.03
C LEU A 167 -14.73 -4.29 -2.94
N THR A 168 -15.89 -3.66 -3.12
CA THR A 168 -17.19 -4.35 -3.14
C THR A 168 -17.25 -5.39 -4.26
N GLU A 169 -16.70 -5.10 -5.44
CA GLU A 169 -16.68 -6.05 -6.55
C GLU A 169 -15.78 -7.27 -6.27
N ILE A 170 -14.60 -7.08 -5.65
CA ILE A 170 -13.71 -8.17 -5.21
C ILE A 170 -14.47 -9.14 -4.28
N ILE A 171 -15.22 -8.60 -3.32
CA ILE A 171 -16.01 -9.37 -2.36
C ILE A 171 -17.14 -10.12 -3.08
N ALA A 172 -17.93 -9.40 -3.88
CA ALA A 172 -19.10 -9.96 -4.56
C ALA A 172 -18.74 -11.07 -5.55
N ARG A 173 -17.59 -10.96 -6.22
CA ARG A 173 -17.12 -11.94 -7.21
C ARG A 173 -16.34 -13.11 -6.59
N ARG A 174 -15.98 -13.03 -5.30
CA ARG A 174 -15.20 -14.05 -4.59
C ARG A 174 -13.96 -14.46 -5.39
N VAL A 175 -13.15 -13.48 -5.77
CA VAL A 175 -11.96 -13.67 -6.63
C VAL A 175 -10.85 -14.54 -6.02
N GLY A 176 -11.07 -15.15 -4.85
CA GLY A 176 -10.11 -16.00 -4.15
C GLY A 176 -8.75 -15.35 -3.91
N PRO A 177 -8.68 -14.13 -3.32
CA PRO A 177 -7.43 -13.40 -3.12
C PRO A 177 -6.54 -14.11 -2.09
N ALA A 178 -5.21 -13.99 -2.26
CA ALA A 178 -4.27 -14.35 -1.20
C ALA A 178 -4.28 -13.34 -0.05
N LEU A 179 -4.50 -12.06 -0.39
CA LEU A 179 -4.70 -10.95 0.55
C LEU A 179 -5.40 -9.80 -0.16
N VAL A 180 -6.29 -9.10 0.54
CA VAL A 180 -6.87 -7.82 0.11
C VAL A 180 -6.41 -6.71 1.04
N ILE A 181 -5.64 -5.75 0.53
CA ILE A 181 -5.35 -4.50 1.21
C ILE A 181 -6.43 -3.50 0.78
N GLY A 182 -7.47 -3.36 1.59
CA GLY A 182 -8.63 -2.50 1.33
C GLY A 182 -8.54 -1.19 2.10
N MET A 183 -7.96 -0.18 1.47
CA MET A 183 -7.75 1.17 2.02
C MET A 183 -8.40 2.27 1.15
N PRO A 184 -9.63 2.12 0.62
CA PRO A 184 -10.28 3.25 -0.04
C PRO A 184 -10.47 4.40 0.96
N VAL A 185 -10.16 5.62 0.49
CA VAL A 185 -10.42 6.87 1.21
C VAL A 185 -11.73 7.47 0.72
N GLY A 186 -12.51 8.05 1.62
CA GLY A 186 -13.66 8.85 1.22
C GLY A 186 -14.76 8.92 2.27
N PHE A 187 -15.61 9.93 2.11
CA PHE A 187 -16.76 10.17 2.98
C PHE A 187 -18.02 9.43 2.55
N VAL A 188 -17.98 8.71 1.43
CA VAL A 188 -19.13 7.98 0.87
C VAL A 188 -18.68 6.57 0.51
N GLY A 189 -19.29 5.57 1.13
CA GLY A 189 -19.11 4.15 0.79
C GLY A 189 -17.80 3.52 1.25
N ALA A 190 -16.78 4.30 1.64
CA ALA A 190 -15.47 3.77 2.02
C ALA A 190 -15.52 2.96 3.32
N CYS A 191 -16.16 3.50 4.36
CA CYS A 191 -16.31 2.82 5.64
C CYS A 191 -17.13 1.53 5.49
N GLU A 192 -18.24 1.60 4.76
CA GLU A 192 -19.13 0.47 4.50
C GLU A 192 -18.44 -0.62 3.67
N ALA A 193 -17.67 -0.25 2.64
CA ALA A 193 -16.92 -1.22 1.85
C ALA A 193 -15.81 -1.91 2.67
N LYS A 194 -15.13 -1.18 3.55
CA LYS A 194 -14.12 -1.75 4.45
C LYS A 194 -14.75 -2.63 5.52
N GLU A 195 -15.91 -2.26 6.05
CA GLU A 195 -16.69 -3.11 6.95
C GLU A 195 -17.13 -4.40 6.26
N ALA A 196 -17.66 -4.30 5.04
CA ALA A 196 -18.02 -5.46 4.23
C ALA A 196 -16.81 -6.37 3.96
N LEU A 197 -15.62 -5.80 3.72
CA LEU A 197 -14.39 -6.58 3.57
C LEU A 197 -14.08 -7.36 4.84
N ARG A 198 -14.12 -6.72 6.02
CA ARG A 198 -13.88 -7.38 7.31
C ARG A 198 -14.91 -8.50 7.57
N ALA A 199 -16.16 -8.30 7.19
CA ALA A 199 -17.22 -9.28 7.33
C ALA A 199 -17.20 -10.41 6.27
N SER A 200 -16.43 -10.26 5.18
CA SER A 200 -16.47 -11.18 4.04
C SER A 200 -15.81 -12.54 4.29
N GLY A 201 -14.96 -12.66 5.32
CA GLY A 201 -14.13 -13.84 5.58
C GLY A 201 -12.92 -13.98 4.65
N LEU A 202 -12.65 -13.00 3.78
CA LEU A 202 -11.43 -12.97 2.96
C LEU A 202 -10.21 -12.57 3.81
N PRO A 203 -9.00 -13.08 3.49
CA PRO A 203 -7.77 -12.56 4.07
C PRO A 203 -7.62 -11.08 3.71
N GLN A 204 -7.59 -10.22 4.72
CA GLN A 204 -7.71 -8.77 4.50
C GLN A 204 -6.90 -7.95 5.50
N LEU A 205 -6.53 -6.74 5.05
CA LEU A 205 -6.08 -5.60 5.84
C LEU A 205 -6.88 -4.36 5.43
N SER A 206 -7.49 -3.67 6.39
CA SER A 206 -8.24 -2.42 6.18
C SER A 206 -8.14 -1.50 7.41
N ASN A 207 -8.96 -0.46 7.46
CA ASN A 207 -9.13 0.42 8.61
C ASN A 207 -10.63 0.77 8.84
N VAL A 208 -10.94 1.40 9.97
CA VAL A 208 -12.34 1.73 10.34
C VAL A 208 -12.78 3.09 9.79
N SER A 209 -11.96 4.12 9.92
CA SER A 209 -12.29 5.50 9.57
C SER A 209 -12.42 5.75 8.06
N GLU A 210 -12.80 6.97 7.65
CA GLU A 210 -12.83 7.43 6.25
C GLU A 210 -11.44 7.54 5.62
N LYS A 211 -10.38 7.46 6.44
CA LYS A 211 -8.99 7.56 6.00
C LYS A 211 -8.62 6.37 5.13
N GLY A 212 -7.61 6.57 4.30
CA GLY A 212 -7.09 5.55 3.38
C GLY A 212 -6.25 6.23 2.31
N GLY A 213 -6.36 5.77 1.08
CA GLY A 213 -5.74 6.40 -0.06
C GLY A 213 -4.60 5.57 -0.64
N SER A 214 -4.15 5.99 -1.80
CA SER A 214 -3.14 5.29 -2.59
C SER A 214 -1.81 5.15 -1.83
N ALA A 215 -1.40 6.20 -1.11
CA ALA A 215 -0.18 6.20 -0.30
C ALA A 215 -0.25 5.17 0.83
N VAL A 216 -1.40 5.06 1.51
CA VAL A 216 -1.62 4.12 2.62
C VAL A 216 -1.62 2.69 2.11
N ALA A 217 -2.37 2.42 1.04
CA ALA A 217 -2.45 1.10 0.43
C ALA A 217 -1.09 0.61 -0.08
N ALA A 218 -0.35 1.48 -0.79
CA ALA A 218 0.99 1.17 -1.27
C ALA A 218 2.01 1.01 -0.13
N ALA A 219 1.93 1.83 0.92
CA ALA A 219 2.80 1.71 2.10
C ALA A 219 2.61 0.35 2.80
N ALA A 220 1.36 -0.09 2.95
CA ALA A 220 1.04 -1.40 3.53
C ALA A 220 1.60 -2.55 2.69
N LEU A 221 1.42 -2.54 1.36
CA LEU A 221 2.00 -3.58 0.51
C LEU A 221 3.53 -3.57 0.56
N ASN A 222 4.13 -2.38 0.47
CA ASN A 222 5.58 -2.22 0.53
C ASN A 222 6.16 -2.74 1.84
N ALA A 223 5.44 -2.60 2.97
CA ALA A 223 5.88 -3.17 4.24
C ALA A 223 6.05 -4.69 4.13
N LEU A 224 5.09 -5.38 3.50
CA LEU A 224 5.18 -6.82 3.26
C LEU A 224 6.30 -7.18 2.28
N LEU A 225 6.44 -6.42 1.19
CA LEU A 225 7.49 -6.67 0.18
C LEU A 225 8.91 -6.50 0.76
N TYR A 226 9.10 -5.58 1.70
CA TYR A 226 10.39 -5.30 2.34
C TYR A 226 10.63 -6.09 3.62
N HIS A 227 9.63 -6.85 4.09
CA HIS A 227 9.78 -7.62 5.33
C HIS A 227 10.69 -8.84 5.10
N GLU A 228 11.81 -8.86 5.80
CA GLU A 228 12.75 -9.98 5.85
C GLU A 228 12.35 -10.95 6.97
N ALA A 229 12.39 -12.26 6.68
CA ALA A 229 12.10 -13.28 7.68
C ALA A 229 13.03 -13.16 8.88
N GLY A 230 12.47 -13.09 10.10
CA GLY A 230 13.23 -13.02 11.34
C GLY A 230 13.53 -11.60 11.86
N ARG A 231 13.00 -10.54 11.22
CA ARG A 231 12.99 -9.21 11.83
C ARG A 231 11.83 -9.10 12.85
N PRO A 232 12.11 -8.68 14.09
CA PRO A 232 11.06 -8.42 15.10
C PRO A 232 10.20 -7.22 14.74
#